data_AF-A0A1A8SCG1-F1
#
_entry.id   AF-A0A1A8SCG1-F1
#
_cell.length_a   1.000
_cell.length_b   1.000
_cell.length_c   1.000
_cell.angle_alpha   90.00
_cell.angle_beta   90.00
_cell.angle_gamma   90.00
#
_symmetry.space_group_name_H-M   'P 1'
#
loop_
_entity.id
_entity.type
_entity.pdbx_description
1 polymer ?
#
loop_
_entity_poly.entity_id
_entity_poly.type
_entity_poly.pdbx_seq_one_letter_code
_entity_poly.pdbx_strand_id
1 'polypeptide(L)'
;MRNLLSIVSWVWFYCSWTTHGEVFTSIGQMTDLIHTEKELVQSLREYIRAEEYKLAAVKNWASKLDALTQVSTSDPEGYLAHPVNAYKLMKRLNTEWPELESLVLQNPSDGFVANMSVHRQYFPDAEDQTGAAKALMRLQDTYQLDSEAFSKGKLPGVHSNAELTVDDCFDMGKTAYNDADYYHAVLWFQQSLKQLDGGEEAVVSKAEILDYLSYSVYQ
;
A
#
# COMPACT_ATOMS: atom_id res chain seq x y z
N MET A 1 20.72 -55.14 15.04
CA MET A 1 19.43 -54.43 14.86
C MET A 1 18.99 -53.57 16.07
N ARG A 2 19.87 -53.24 17.04
CA ARG A 2 19.52 -52.39 18.20
C ARG A 2 20.06 -50.94 18.14
N ASN A 3 20.99 -50.67 17.23
CA ASN A 3 21.63 -49.35 17.10
C ASN A 3 20.95 -48.42 16.06
N LEU A 4 20.16 -48.97 15.12
CA LEU A 4 19.43 -48.15 14.15
C LEU A 4 18.20 -47.45 14.76
N LEU A 5 17.52 -48.09 15.73
CA LEU A 5 16.34 -47.53 16.39
C LEU A 5 16.67 -46.33 17.29
N SER A 6 17.88 -46.28 17.88
CA SER A 6 18.33 -45.14 18.68
C SER A 6 18.54 -43.90 17.81
N ILE A 7 19.22 -44.03 16.67
CA ILE A 7 19.55 -42.91 15.79
C ILE A 7 18.28 -42.26 15.20
N VAL A 8 17.27 -43.07 14.85
CA VAL A 8 15.97 -42.56 14.36
C VAL A 8 15.23 -41.79 15.47
N SER A 9 15.31 -42.24 16.73
CA SER A 9 14.69 -41.54 17.86
C SER A 9 15.36 -40.19 18.20
N TRP A 10 16.68 -40.06 17.99
CA TRP A 10 17.39 -38.79 18.18
C TRP A 10 17.11 -37.79 17.05
N VAL A 11 16.95 -38.26 15.80
CA VAL A 11 16.59 -37.41 14.66
C VAL A 11 15.16 -36.85 14.80
N TRP A 12 14.21 -37.66 15.27
CA TRP A 12 12.84 -37.19 15.54
C TRP A 12 12.77 -36.16 16.69
N PHE A 13 13.62 -36.29 17.71
CA PHE A 13 13.67 -35.32 18.80
C PHE A 13 14.33 -33.99 18.38
N TYR A 14 15.38 -34.03 17.55
CA TYR A 14 16.02 -32.82 17.02
C TYR A 14 15.14 -32.05 16.03
N CYS A 15 14.37 -32.76 15.18
CA CYS A 15 13.47 -32.13 14.20
C CYS A 15 12.26 -31.42 14.86
N SER A 16 11.88 -31.88 16.05
CA SER A 16 10.79 -31.25 16.83
C SER A 16 11.23 -29.97 17.55
N TRP A 17 12.53 -29.79 17.82
CA TRP A 17 13.05 -28.60 18.51
C TRP A 17 13.36 -27.45 17.54
N THR A 18 13.72 -27.74 16.30
CA THR A 18 14.03 -26.72 15.28
C THR A 18 12.80 -25.99 14.76
N THR A 19 11.66 -26.69 14.63
CA THR A 19 10.42 -26.10 14.09
C THR A 19 9.75 -25.09 15.02
N HIS A 20 9.88 -25.26 16.33
CA HIS A 20 9.36 -24.29 17.30
C HIS A 20 10.17 -22.99 17.31
N GLY A 21 11.49 -23.04 17.09
CA GLY A 21 12.36 -21.86 17.10
C GLY A 21 12.00 -20.85 16.02
N GLU A 22 11.70 -21.33 14.81
CA GLU A 22 11.38 -20.48 13.64
C GLU A 22 10.06 -19.72 13.84
N VAL A 23 9.01 -20.37 14.37
CA VAL A 23 7.70 -19.72 14.59
C VAL A 23 7.77 -18.61 15.64
N PHE A 24 8.50 -18.82 16.75
CA PHE A 24 8.67 -17.79 17.78
C PHE A 24 9.51 -16.61 17.27
N THR A 25 10.49 -16.85 16.38
CA THR A 25 11.22 -15.75 15.72
C THR A 25 10.36 -15.00 14.71
N SER A 26 9.49 -15.69 13.94
CA SER A 26 8.62 -15.06 12.94
C SER A 26 7.54 -14.17 13.56
N ILE A 27 6.99 -14.52 14.73
CA ILE A 27 6.04 -13.65 15.45
C ILE A 27 6.74 -12.38 15.95
N GLY A 28 7.97 -12.49 16.42
CA GLY A 28 8.81 -11.33 16.77
C GLY A 28 9.03 -10.43 15.55
N GLN A 29 9.45 -11.00 14.42
CA GLN A 29 9.65 -10.27 13.16
C GLN A 29 8.36 -9.61 12.66
N MET A 30 7.22 -10.30 12.70
CA MET A 30 5.92 -9.71 12.34
C MET A 30 5.53 -8.55 13.27
N THR A 31 5.89 -8.62 14.55
CA THR A 31 5.68 -7.52 15.51
C THR A 31 6.56 -6.31 15.15
N ASP A 32 7.81 -6.54 14.76
CA ASP A 32 8.73 -5.50 14.30
C ASP A 32 8.24 -4.83 13.01
N LEU A 33 7.60 -5.59 12.10
CA LEU A 33 6.96 -5.05 10.90
C LEU A 33 5.81 -4.08 11.24
N ILE A 34 4.97 -4.40 12.23
CA ILE A 34 3.91 -3.51 12.70
C ILE A 34 4.50 -2.20 13.26
N HIS A 35 5.60 -2.29 14.01
CA HIS A 35 6.28 -1.10 14.51
C HIS A 35 6.89 -0.26 13.39
N THR A 36 7.50 -0.91 12.40
CA THR A 36 8.03 -0.26 11.20
C THR A 36 6.94 0.47 10.41
N GLU A 37 5.79 -0.18 10.20
CA GLU A 37 4.65 0.44 9.52
C GLU A 37 4.17 1.70 10.27
N LYS A 38 4.09 1.63 11.61
CA LYS A 38 3.74 2.78 12.44
C LYS A 38 4.71 3.95 12.27
N GLU A 39 6.02 3.69 12.21
CA GLU A 39 7.05 4.71 11.98
C GLU A 39 6.93 5.34 10.59
N LEU A 40 6.65 4.55 9.57
CA LEU A 40 6.43 5.04 8.20
C LEU A 40 5.16 5.88 8.09
N VAL A 41 4.08 5.49 8.78
CA VAL A 41 2.86 6.32 8.86
C VAL A 41 3.14 7.66 9.52
N GLN A 42 3.98 7.70 10.55
CA GLN A 42 4.37 8.96 11.18
C GLN A 42 5.19 9.84 10.21
N SER A 43 6.14 9.25 9.48
CA SER A 43 6.92 9.95 8.46
C SER A 43 6.04 10.47 7.31
N LEU A 44 5.03 9.69 6.90
CA LEU A 44 4.03 10.12 5.91
C LEU A 44 3.25 11.35 6.39
N ARG A 45 2.85 11.39 7.68
CA ARG A 45 2.17 12.56 8.26
C ARG A 45 3.05 13.80 8.27
N GLU A 46 4.34 13.65 8.52
CA GLU A 46 5.30 14.76 8.48
C GLU A 46 5.47 15.30 7.06
N TYR A 47 5.57 14.41 6.06
CA TYR A 47 5.55 14.78 4.65
C TYR A 47 4.28 15.53 4.27
N ILE A 48 3.10 15.02 4.64
CA ILE A 48 1.81 15.68 4.35
C ILE A 48 1.79 17.10 4.94
N ARG A 49 2.19 17.28 6.20
CA ARG A 49 2.24 18.60 6.83
C ARG A 49 3.18 19.57 6.11
N ALA A 50 4.33 19.08 5.66
CA ALA A 50 5.29 19.90 4.92
C ALA A 50 4.73 20.30 3.54
N GLU A 51 4.06 19.39 2.83
CA GLU A 51 3.39 19.67 1.56
C GLU A 51 2.22 20.66 1.74
N GLU A 52 1.42 20.51 2.80
CA GLU A 52 0.33 21.44 3.14
C GLU A 52 0.86 22.85 3.45
N TYR A 53 1.96 22.96 4.19
CA TYR A 53 2.60 24.24 4.47
C TYR A 53 3.12 24.92 3.19
N LYS A 54 3.80 24.15 2.34
CA LYS A 54 4.27 24.63 1.02
C LYS A 54 3.08 25.09 0.17
N LEU A 55 2.02 24.29 0.09
CA LEU A 55 0.81 24.61 -0.66
C LEU A 55 0.14 25.89 -0.14
N ALA A 56 0.05 26.06 1.18
CA ALA A 56 -0.48 27.28 1.79
C ALA A 56 0.35 28.51 1.42
N ALA A 57 1.69 28.40 1.45
CA ALA A 57 2.58 29.49 1.03
C ALA A 57 2.39 29.86 -0.45
N VAL A 58 2.28 28.86 -1.34
CA VAL A 58 2.02 29.08 -2.77
C VAL A 58 0.63 29.71 -3.00
N LYS A 59 -0.41 29.28 -2.28
CA LYS A 59 -1.75 29.89 -2.34
C LYS A 59 -1.75 31.37 -1.91
N ASN A 60 -0.97 31.71 -0.89
CA ASN A 60 -0.80 33.10 -0.44
C ASN A 60 -0.11 33.95 -1.52
N TRP A 61 0.93 33.40 -2.17
CA TRP A 61 1.58 34.04 -3.30
C TRP A 61 0.61 34.27 -4.47
N ALA A 62 -0.17 33.26 -4.84
CA ALA A 62 -1.16 33.37 -5.91
C ALA A 62 -2.18 34.49 -5.63
N SER A 63 -2.73 34.53 -4.41
CA SER A 63 -3.69 35.58 -4.00
C SER A 63 -3.08 36.99 -4.07
N LYS A 64 -1.83 37.16 -3.61
CA LYS A 64 -1.11 38.43 -3.68
C LYS A 64 -0.88 38.87 -5.13
N LEU A 65 -0.50 37.94 -6.00
CA LEU A 65 -0.24 38.23 -7.41
C LEU A 65 -1.52 38.55 -8.18
N ASP A 66 -2.62 37.86 -7.89
CA ASP A 66 -3.92 38.10 -8.54
C ASP A 66 -4.41 39.53 -8.26
N ALA A 67 -4.40 39.95 -6.99
CA ALA A 67 -4.77 41.31 -6.58
C ALA A 67 -3.91 42.39 -7.28
N LEU A 68 -2.61 42.14 -7.45
CA LEU A 68 -1.70 43.06 -8.14
C LEU A 68 -1.92 43.08 -9.66
N THR A 69 -2.32 41.95 -10.24
CA THR A 69 -2.50 41.82 -11.69
C THR A 69 -3.77 42.52 -12.14
N GLN A 70 -4.88 42.36 -11.39
CA GLN A 70 -6.16 43.02 -11.67
C GLN A 70 -6.05 44.55 -11.82
N VAL A 71 -5.28 45.19 -10.94
CA VAL A 71 -5.06 46.65 -10.99
C VAL A 71 -4.21 47.04 -12.21
N SER A 72 -3.19 46.24 -12.53
CA SER A 72 -2.25 46.56 -13.62
C SER A 72 -2.79 46.29 -15.02
N THR A 73 -3.73 45.35 -15.18
CA THR A 73 -4.28 44.97 -16.49
C THR A 73 -5.46 45.84 -16.94
N SER A 74 -6.07 46.59 -16.02
CA SER A 74 -7.21 47.46 -16.33
C SER A 74 -6.80 48.71 -17.15
N ASP A 75 -5.60 49.25 -16.91
CA ASP A 75 -4.98 50.32 -17.71
C ASP A 75 -3.44 50.19 -17.64
N PRO A 76 -2.81 49.39 -18.51
CA PRO A 76 -1.37 49.12 -18.43
C PRO A 76 -0.51 50.36 -18.67
N GLU A 77 -0.87 51.21 -19.64
CA GLU A 77 -0.09 52.39 -20.00
C GLU A 77 -0.15 53.46 -18.91
N GLY A 78 -1.34 53.77 -18.39
CA GLY A 78 -1.50 54.70 -17.27
C GLY A 78 -0.90 54.17 -15.96
N TYR A 79 -1.01 52.85 -15.71
CA TYR A 79 -0.38 52.22 -14.55
C TYR A 79 1.15 52.33 -14.60
N LEU A 80 1.77 52.09 -15.76
CA LEU A 80 3.22 52.15 -15.95
C LEU A 80 3.77 53.57 -16.12
N ALA A 81 2.94 54.56 -16.46
CA ALA A 81 3.33 55.97 -16.45
C ALA A 81 3.77 56.44 -15.05
N HIS A 82 3.32 55.76 -13.98
CA HIS A 82 3.79 56.02 -12.62
C HIS A 82 5.11 55.28 -12.33
N PRO A 83 6.24 55.97 -12.09
CA PRO A 83 7.56 55.34 -12.00
C PRO A 83 7.71 54.32 -10.87
N VAL A 84 6.96 54.48 -9.75
CA VAL A 84 6.93 53.48 -8.67
C VAL A 84 6.30 52.16 -9.12
N ASN A 85 5.26 52.22 -9.95
CA ASN A 85 4.57 51.03 -10.46
C ASN A 85 5.46 50.27 -11.44
N ALA A 86 6.15 50.99 -12.33
CA ALA A 86 7.14 50.43 -13.23
C ALA A 86 8.28 49.74 -12.46
N TYR A 87 8.85 50.39 -11.44
CA TYR A 87 9.86 49.78 -10.57
C TYR A 87 9.33 48.54 -9.84
N LYS A 88 8.12 48.59 -9.28
CA LYS A 88 7.50 47.46 -8.58
C LYS A 88 7.27 46.26 -9.49
N LEU A 89 6.86 46.47 -10.74
CA LEU A 89 6.74 45.40 -11.74
C LEU A 89 8.11 44.78 -12.05
N MET A 90 9.12 45.60 -12.30
CA MET A 90 10.48 45.14 -12.59
C MET A 90 11.05 44.32 -11.43
N LYS A 91 10.94 44.82 -10.19
CA LYS A 91 11.34 44.09 -8.99
C LYS A 91 10.58 42.76 -8.87
N ARG A 92 9.28 42.75 -9.12
CA ARG A 92 8.46 41.54 -9.01
C ARG A 92 8.94 40.47 -9.98
N LEU A 93 9.09 40.81 -11.26
CA LEU A 93 9.54 39.87 -12.29
C LEU A 93 10.99 39.41 -12.10
N ASN A 94 11.87 40.29 -11.61
CA ASN A 94 13.29 39.99 -11.45
C ASN A 94 13.64 39.25 -10.13
N THR A 95 12.85 39.42 -9.07
CA THR A 95 13.20 38.91 -7.73
C THR A 95 12.09 38.09 -7.10
N GLU A 96 10.85 38.60 -7.09
CA GLU A 96 9.74 37.91 -6.41
C GLU A 96 9.30 36.62 -7.15
N TRP A 97 9.33 36.61 -8.49
CA TRP A 97 9.00 35.41 -9.27
C TRP A 97 10.04 34.28 -9.14
N PRO A 98 11.36 34.55 -9.21
CA PRO A 98 12.37 33.54 -8.88
C PRO A 98 12.29 32.99 -7.45
N GLU A 99 11.90 33.81 -6.47
CA GLU A 99 11.63 33.33 -5.10
C GLU A 99 10.46 32.33 -5.06
N LEU A 100 9.37 32.62 -5.79
CA LEU A 100 8.25 31.69 -5.95
C LEU A 100 8.65 30.41 -6.68
N GLU A 101 9.45 30.52 -7.75
CA GLU A 101 10.00 29.36 -8.47
C GLU A 101 10.79 28.45 -7.52
N SER A 102 11.70 29.03 -6.73
CA SER A 102 12.47 28.29 -5.72
C SER A 102 11.56 27.58 -4.71
N LEU A 103 10.52 28.25 -4.20
CA LEU A 103 9.53 27.63 -3.31
C LEU A 103 8.79 26.46 -3.97
N VAL A 104 8.39 26.60 -5.24
CA VAL A 104 7.68 25.53 -5.98
C VAL A 104 8.59 24.33 -6.22
N LEU A 105 9.87 24.56 -6.50
CA LEU A 105 10.87 23.52 -6.73
C LEU A 105 11.29 22.76 -5.46
N GLN A 106 11.04 23.30 -4.26
CA GLN A 106 11.34 22.59 -3.01
C GLN A 106 10.57 21.27 -2.93
N ASN A 107 11.28 20.18 -2.67
CA ASN A 107 10.70 18.86 -2.49
C ASN A 107 10.67 18.47 -1.01
N PRO A 108 9.51 18.44 -0.34
CA PRO A 108 9.43 18.02 1.06
C PRO A 108 9.48 16.48 1.23
N SER A 109 9.57 15.70 0.15
CA SER A 109 9.54 14.24 0.23
C SER A 109 10.83 13.59 0.75
N ASP A 110 11.96 14.31 0.79
CA ASP A 110 13.28 13.73 1.05
C ASP A 110 13.34 12.92 2.35
N GLY A 111 12.75 13.44 3.44
CA GLY A 111 12.69 12.74 4.72
C GLY A 111 11.89 11.44 4.66
N PHE A 112 10.73 11.47 4.00
CA PHE A 112 9.89 10.28 3.83
C PHE A 112 10.56 9.23 2.94
N VAL A 113 11.14 9.64 1.81
CA VAL A 113 11.82 8.73 0.87
C VAL A 113 13.05 8.10 1.52
N ALA A 114 13.82 8.86 2.29
CA ALA A 114 14.96 8.33 3.04
C ALA A 114 14.50 7.29 4.07
N ASN A 115 13.45 7.59 4.85
CA ASN A 115 12.94 6.67 5.85
C ASN A 115 12.40 5.38 5.23
N MET A 116 11.58 5.49 4.17
CA MET A 116 11.12 4.34 3.39
C MET A 116 12.28 3.49 2.87
N SER A 117 13.34 4.12 2.37
CA SER A 117 14.50 3.40 1.83
C SER A 117 15.25 2.60 2.91
N VAL A 118 15.35 3.13 4.12
CA VAL A 118 15.99 2.45 5.27
C VAL A 118 15.20 1.22 5.68
N HIS A 119 13.87 1.30 5.73
CA HIS A 119 13.03 0.20 6.18
C HIS A 119 12.75 -0.85 5.09
N ARG A 120 12.80 -0.47 3.81
CA ARG A 120 12.48 -1.37 2.68
C ARG A 120 13.28 -2.67 2.66
N GLN A 121 14.51 -2.66 3.18
CA GLN A 121 15.35 -3.86 3.26
C GLN A 121 14.79 -4.95 4.21
N TYR A 122 13.88 -4.57 5.10
CA TYR A 122 13.25 -5.48 6.07
C TYR A 122 11.82 -5.88 5.68
N PHE A 123 11.32 -5.37 4.55
CA PHE A 123 9.97 -5.69 4.11
C PHE A 123 9.88 -7.13 3.61
N PRO A 124 8.72 -7.79 3.80
CA PRO A 124 8.42 -9.04 3.13
C PRO A 124 8.50 -8.86 1.61
N ASP A 125 8.91 -9.91 0.92
CA ASP A 125 8.93 -9.93 -0.55
C ASP A 125 7.70 -10.64 -1.14
N ALA A 126 7.72 -10.89 -2.46
CA ALA A 126 6.64 -11.55 -3.16
C ALA A 126 6.48 -13.03 -2.77
N GLU A 127 7.56 -13.70 -2.35
CA GLU A 127 7.51 -15.08 -1.87
C GLU A 127 6.83 -15.14 -0.51
N ASP A 128 7.15 -14.21 0.39
CA ASP A 128 6.49 -14.10 1.71
C ASP A 128 4.98 -13.88 1.58
N GLN A 129 4.56 -12.95 0.71
CA GLN A 129 3.14 -12.69 0.44
C GLN A 129 2.44 -13.95 -0.12
N THR A 130 3.08 -14.63 -1.07
CA THR A 130 2.58 -15.88 -1.65
C THR A 130 2.48 -16.99 -0.59
N GLY A 131 3.49 -17.10 0.29
CA GLY A 131 3.52 -18.03 1.40
C GLY A 131 2.39 -17.80 2.40
N ALA A 132 2.10 -16.53 2.72
CA ALA A 132 0.97 -16.16 3.56
C ALA A 132 -0.38 -16.55 2.94
N ALA A 133 -0.59 -16.28 1.65
CA ALA A 133 -1.81 -16.68 0.93
C ALA A 133 -2.01 -18.21 0.94
N LYS A 134 -0.94 -18.98 0.67
CA LYS A 134 -0.98 -20.45 0.74
C LYS A 134 -1.25 -20.96 2.15
N ALA A 135 -0.70 -20.30 3.18
CA ALA A 135 -0.97 -20.65 4.56
C ALA A 135 -2.46 -20.43 4.91
N LEU A 136 -3.10 -19.37 4.40
CA LEU A 136 -4.54 -19.14 4.55
C LEU A 136 -5.36 -20.24 3.87
N MET A 137 -5.01 -20.64 2.64
CA MET A 137 -5.68 -21.74 1.93
C MET A 137 -5.53 -23.08 2.68
N ARG A 138 -4.35 -23.36 3.26
CA ARG A 138 -4.17 -24.56 4.11
C ARG A 138 -5.08 -24.56 5.33
N LEU A 139 -5.30 -23.39 5.96
CA LEU A 139 -6.27 -23.26 7.05
C LEU A 139 -7.70 -23.46 6.54
N GLN A 140 -7.99 -22.94 5.35
CA GLN A 140 -9.28 -23.13 4.69
C GLN A 140 -9.61 -24.63 4.54
N ASP A 141 -8.68 -25.42 4.00
CA ASP A 141 -8.84 -26.87 3.86
C ASP A 141 -8.95 -27.59 5.20
N THR A 142 -8.02 -27.29 6.11
CA THR A 142 -7.91 -28.01 7.40
C THR A 142 -9.17 -27.85 8.24
N TYR A 143 -9.78 -26.68 8.21
CA TYR A 143 -10.94 -26.33 9.01
C TYR A 143 -12.24 -26.20 8.21
N GLN A 144 -12.22 -26.55 6.92
CA GLN A 144 -13.37 -26.48 5.99
C GLN A 144 -14.05 -25.11 6.03
N LEU A 145 -13.25 -24.05 5.96
CA LEU A 145 -13.73 -22.68 6.04
C LEU A 145 -14.26 -22.23 4.67
N ASP A 146 -15.40 -21.56 4.70
CA ASP A 146 -15.99 -20.96 3.51
C ASP A 146 -15.27 -19.65 3.14
N SER A 147 -15.00 -19.43 1.86
CA SER A 147 -14.29 -18.22 1.37
C SER A 147 -15.02 -16.93 1.72
N GLU A 148 -16.36 -16.93 1.78
CA GLU A 148 -17.11 -15.74 2.20
C GLU A 148 -16.90 -15.45 3.69
N ALA A 149 -17.05 -16.46 4.54
CA ALA A 149 -16.80 -16.30 5.98
C ALA A 149 -15.35 -15.84 6.24
N PHE A 150 -14.39 -16.41 5.52
CA PHE A 150 -12.98 -16.09 5.62
C PHE A 150 -12.71 -14.64 5.17
N SER A 151 -13.20 -14.26 3.99
CA SER A 151 -13.03 -12.89 3.45
C SER A 151 -13.63 -11.82 4.37
N LYS A 152 -14.68 -12.15 5.14
CA LYS A 152 -15.30 -11.22 6.10
C LYS A 152 -14.66 -11.26 7.49
N GLY A 153 -13.53 -11.95 7.66
CA GLY A 153 -12.86 -12.10 8.96
C GLY A 153 -13.67 -12.87 10.01
N LYS A 154 -14.70 -13.63 9.59
CA LYS A 154 -15.63 -14.36 10.46
C LYS A 154 -15.17 -15.79 10.70
N LEU A 155 -14.08 -15.91 11.45
CA LEU A 155 -13.54 -17.21 11.83
C LEU A 155 -14.12 -17.69 13.17
N PRO A 156 -14.27 -19.02 13.38
CA PRO A 156 -14.72 -19.55 14.66
C PRO A 156 -13.79 -19.14 15.82
N GLY A 157 -14.34 -18.49 16.84
CA GLY A 157 -13.61 -18.14 18.07
C GLY A 157 -12.70 -16.91 17.99
N VAL A 158 -12.53 -16.32 16.81
CA VAL A 158 -11.75 -15.08 16.62
C VAL A 158 -12.51 -14.18 15.64
N HIS A 159 -12.76 -12.94 16.04
CA HIS A 159 -13.33 -11.94 15.15
C HIS A 159 -12.26 -10.91 14.80
N SER A 160 -11.98 -10.78 13.51
CA SER A 160 -11.17 -9.70 12.98
C SER A 160 -12.07 -8.60 12.44
N ASN A 161 -11.61 -7.35 12.52
CA ASN A 161 -12.23 -6.24 11.82
C ASN A 161 -11.64 -6.06 10.40
N ALA A 162 -10.64 -6.86 10.03
CA ALA A 162 -10.09 -6.87 8.69
C ALA A 162 -10.94 -7.75 7.78
N GLU A 163 -11.24 -7.23 6.59
CA GLU A 163 -11.97 -7.91 5.53
C GLU A 163 -11.09 -7.91 4.27
N LEU A 164 -11.17 -8.97 3.48
CA LEU A 164 -10.53 -9.07 2.17
C LEU A 164 -11.43 -8.41 1.14
N THR A 165 -10.86 -7.47 0.40
CA THR A 165 -11.52 -6.75 -0.70
C THR A 165 -11.72 -7.66 -1.93
N VAL A 166 -12.45 -7.15 -2.92
CA VAL A 166 -12.60 -7.79 -4.24
C VAL A 166 -11.23 -8.12 -4.85
N ASP A 167 -10.30 -7.18 -4.79
CA ASP A 167 -8.95 -7.30 -5.34
C ASP A 167 -8.11 -8.32 -4.53
N ASP A 168 -8.21 -8.32 -3.19
CA ASP A 168 -7.53 -9.32 -2.36
C ASP A 168 -8.02 -10.74 -2.67
N CYS A 169 -9.34 -10.93 -2.83
CA CYS A 169 -9.92 -12.22 -3.21
C CYS A 169 -9.47 -12.64 -4.61
N PHE A 170 -9.35 -11.69 -5.55
CA PHE A 170 -8.85 -11.96 -6.89
C PHE A 170 -7.38 -12.38 -6.87
N ASP A 171 -6.54 -11.70 -6.08
CA ASP A 171 -5.12 -12.04 -5.93
C ASP A 171 -4.93 -13.41 -5.26
N MET A 172 -5.74 -13.76 -4.25
CA MET A 172 -5.77 -15.13 -3.71
C MET A 172 -6.12 -16.16 -4.80
N GLY A 173 -7.13 -15.88 -5.63
CA GLY A 173 -7.48 -16.74 -6.77
C GLY A 173 -6.32 -16.91 -7.75
N LYS A 174 -5.58 -15.84 -8.06
CA LYS A 174 -4.40 -15.88 -8.93
C LYS A 174 -3.25 -16.66 -8.32
N THR A 175 -3.00 -16.52 -7.02
CA THR A 175 -1.99 -17.34 -6.33
C THR A 175 -2.31 -18.83 -6.48
N ALA A 176 -3.56 -19.23 -6.24
CA ALA A 176 -3.98 -20.63 -6.39
C ALA A 176 -3.92 -21.11 -7.86
N TYR A 177 -4.37 -20.27 -8.80
CA TYR A 177 -4.32 -20.53 -10.24
C TYR A 177 -2.89 -20.83 -10.72
N ASN A 178 -1.93 -19.99 -10.32
CA ASN A 178 -0.53 -20.12 -10.72
C ASN A 178 0.12 -21.39 -10.14
N ASP A 179 -0.41 -21.89 -9.03
CA ASP A 179 0.00 -23.14 -8.38
C ASP A 179 -0.72 -24.38 -8.94
N ALA A 180 -1.59 -24.22 -9.96
CA ALA A 180 -2.50 -25.24 -10.48
C ALA A 180 -3.47 -25.82 -9.43
N ASP A 181 -3.70 -25.09 -8.35
CA ASP A 181 -4.77 -25.36 -7.38
C ASP A 181 -6.07 -24.73 -7.87
N TYR A 182 -6.63 -25.33 -8.92
CA TYR A 182 -7.85 -24.81 -9.55
C TYR A 182 -9.06 -24.86 -8.64
N TYR A 183 -9.06 -25.76 -7.64
CA TYR A 183 -10.11 -25.82 -6.63
C TYR A 183 -10.18 -24.51 -5.82
N HIS A 184 -9.06 -24.08 -5.22
CA HIS A 184 -9.03 -22.79 -4.51
C HIS A 184 -9.17 -21.60 -5.43
N ALA A 185 -8.61 -21.67 -6.65
CA ALA A 185 -8.76 -20.61 -7.63
C ALA A 185 -10.23 -20.31 -7.92
N VAL A 186 -11.04 -21.35 -8.18
CA VAL A 186 -12.48 -21.20 -8.40
C VAL A 186 -13.17 -20.57 -7.18
N LEU A 187 -12.90 -21.04 -5.96
CA LEU A 187 -13.53 -20.50 -4.75
C LEU A 187 -13.25 -19.01 -4.56
N TRP A 188 -12.00 -18.59 -4.72
CA TRP A 188 -11.58 -17.21 -4.51
C TRP A 188 -12.02 -16.29 -5.66
N PHE A 189 -12.01 -16.73 -6.91
CA PHE A 189 -12.58 -15.95 -8.02
C PHE A 189 -14.10 -15.81 -7.90
N GLN A 190 -14.81 -16.84 -7.45
CA GLN A 190 -16.25 -16.74 -7.18
C GLN A 190 -16.54 -15.74 -6.05
N GLN A 191 -15.71 -15.75 -4.98
CA GLN A 191 -15.87 -14.81 -3.88
C GLN A 191 -15.58 -13.36 -4.33
N SER A 192 -14.52 -13.13 -5.11
CA SER A 192 -14.21 -11.83 -5.72
C SER A 192 -15.36 -11.34 -6.60
N LEU A 193 -15.89 -12.19 -7.48
CA LEU A 193 -17.04 -11.87 -8.33
C LEU A 193 -18.29 -11.54 -7.52
N LYS A 194 -18.54 -12.28 -6.43
CA LYS A 194 -19.68 -12.07 -5.54
C LYS A 194 -19.61 -10.73 -4.84
N GLN A 195 -18.44 -10.32 -4.35
CA GLN A 195 -18.23 -9.00 -3.74
C GLN A 195 -18.40 -7.89 -4.78
N LEU A 196 -17.84 -8.06 -5.99
CA LEU A 196 -17.98 -7.10 -7.08
C LEU A 196 -19.45 -6.91 -7.51
N ASP A 197 -20.19 -8.01 -7.65
CA ASP A 197 -21.63 -7.97 -7.96
C ASP A 197 -22.46 -7.41 -6.80
N GLY A 198 -21.91 -7.43 -5.58
CA GLY A 198 -22.45 -6.75 -4.40
C GLY A 198 -22.27 -5.23 -4.39
N GLY A 199 -21.52 -4.68 -5.35
CA GLY A 199 -21.29 -3.24 -5.51
C GLY A 199 -20.06 -2.70 -4.80
N GLU A 200 -19.15 -3.58 -4.35
CA GLU A 200 -17.84 -3.17 -3.83
C GLU A 200 -16.98 -2.59 -4.96
N GLU A 201 -16.23 -1.52 -4.66
CA GLU A 201 -15.28 -0.93 -5.61
C GLU A 201 -14.07 -1.84 -5.77
N ALA A 202 -13.60 -2.00 -7.01
CA ALA A 202 -12.45 -2.84 -7.33
C ALA A 202 -11.66 -2.24 -8.49
N VAL A 203 -10.36 -2.53 -8.52
CA VAL A 203 -9.50 -2.23 -9.68
C VAL A 203 -9.71 -3.28 -10.77
N VAL A 204 -9.84 -4.55 -10.38
CA VAL A 204 -10.09 -5.65 -11.32
C VAL A 204 -11.47 -5.54 -11.97
N SER A 205 -11.53 -5.83 -13.27
CA SER A 205 -12.79 -5.82 -14.02
C SER A 205 -13.55 -7.15 -13.89
N LYS A 206 -14.88 -7.10 -13.94
CA LYS A 206 -15.72 -8.31 -13.98
C LYS A 206 -15.32 -9.28 -15.10
N ALA A 207 -14.93 -8.75 -16.26
CA ALA A 207 -14.51 -9.56 -17.40
C ALA A 207 -13.22 -10.33 -17.10
N GLU A 208 -12.27 -9.70 -16.41
CA GLU A 208 -10.99 -10.33 -16.03
C GLU A 208 -11.20 -11.45 -15.00
N ILE A 209 -12.04 -11.22 -13.98
CA ILE A 209 -12.39 -12.27 -13.01
C ILE A 209 -13.03 -13.47 -13.73
N LEU A 210 -13.97 -13.22 -14.64
CA LEU A 210 -14.66 -14.27 -15.40
C LEU A 210 -13.74 -15.05 -16.33
N ASP A 211 -12.73 -14.40 -16.92
CA ASP A 211 -11.75 -15.06 -17.79
C ASP A 211 -10.95 -16.11 -16.99
N TYR A 212 -10.35 -15.69 -15.87
CA TYR A 212 -9.63 -16.58 -14.96
C TYR A 212 -10.52 -17.69 -14.37
N LEU A 213 -11.75 -17.34 -13.98
CA LEU A 213 -12.71 -18.29 -13.46
C LEU A 213 -13.08 -19.34 -14.53
N SER A 214 -13.31 -18.91 -15.77
CA SER A 214 -13.70 -19.82 -16.86
C SER A 214 -12.64 -20.87 -17.15
N TYR A 215 -11.35 -20.47 -17.12
CA TYR A 215 -10.25 -21.41 -17.27
C TYR A 215 -10.17 -22.35 -16.07
N SER A 216 -10.22 -21.81 -14.85
CA SER A 216 -10.11 -22.60 -13.62
C SER A 216 -11.21 -23.67 -13.50
N VAL A 217 -12.43 -23.37 -13.97
CA VAL A 217 -13.56 -24.32 -13.98
C VAL A 217 -13.40 -25.40 -15.05
N TYR A 218 -12.66 -25.13 -16.13
CA TYR A 218 -12.46 -26.08 -17.22
C TYR A 218 -11.44 -27.19 -16.88
N GLN A 219 -10.44 -26.88 -16.05
CA GLN A 219 -9.38 -27.81 -15.64
C GLN A 219 -9.89 -28.87 -14.66
#